data_AF-A0A6M0CDZ5-F1
#
_entry.id   AF-A0A6M0CDZ5-F1
#
_cell.length_a   1.000
_cell.length_b   1.000
_cell.length_c   1.000
_cell.angle_alpha   90.00
_cell.angle_beta   90.00
_cell.angle_gamma   90.00
#
_symmetry.space_group_name_H-M   'P 1'
#
loop_
_entity.id
_entity.type
_entity.pdbx_description
1 polymer ?
#
loop_
_entity_poly.entity_id
_entity_poly.type
_entity_poly.pdbx_seq_one_letter_code
_entity_poly.pdbx_strand_id
1 'polypeptide(L)'
;CQTIQQRFTNIRNIHPAVEWRFLQEAERRRWGLPPEIIVFEDVYPLYGICDIRGSSSERNRAIQTDLLTQFCLGLTIVETVCQIKDSAFCQQLRQDLLEYIKSLEAKVSVDSEITARDYLHLHLEIYFDYFVECGDAVKTAVEAYRAACSNEHHSVYQARDRYDQMLHKINYHLQNTWEKWQKQMQQIIPHHCDFEATDGIDHMMYLGKSINPKFSQFHLCSLRYEQLRAICDCARTILRLKAESEEVTLGVVHLILVQNSTIDIYHNESTERLFDVKGSRDIRYEIVKKRIDKGVDQETKERITQPGMLTVVYSTDEEWQEYQQYFRYLVREGWVEDKFESGLVEPLQGVSGLRFVRAKVLLPEEATSTK
;
A
#
# COMPACT_ATOMS: atom_id res chain seq x y z
N CYS A 1 28.10 -29.34 11.42
CA CYS A 1 28.45 -28.11 10.71
C CYS A 1 27.61 -27.80 9.46
N GLN A 2 26.41 -28.38 9.26
CA GLN A 2 25.52 -27.98 8.14
C GLN A 2 24.20 -27.33 8.60
N THR A 3 23.81 -27.47 9.87
CA THR A 3 22.53 -26.97 10.38
C THR A 3 22.57 -25.50 10.88
N ILE A 4 23.75 -24.98 11.25
CA ILE A 4 23.90 -23.59 11.73
C ILE A 4 24.00 -22.61 10.55
N GLN A 5 24.59 -23.05 9.43
CA GLN A 5 24.65 -22.25 8.21
C GLN A 5 23.26 -22.04 7.60
N GLN A 6 22.34 -23.01 7.75
CA GLN A 6 20.99 -22.92 7.21
C GLN A 6 20.05 -21.94 7.95
N ARG A 7 20.33 -21.55 9.20
CA ARG A 7 19.51 -20.55 9.91
C ARG A 7 19.98 -19.10 9.71
N PHE A 8 21.27 -18.89 9.43
CA PHE A 8 21.79 -17.57 9.05
C PHE A 8 21.62 -17.25 7.56
N THR A 9 21.29 -18.24 6.72
CA THR A 9 20.96 -18.02 5.30
C THR A 9 19.52 -17.54 5.04
N ASN A 10 18.66 -17.47 6.07
CA ASN A 10 17.28 -17.00 5.92
C ASN A 10 17.11 -15.48 6.00
N ILE A 11 18.18 -14.71 6.22
CA ILE A 11 18.10 -13.24 6.16
C ILE A 11 18.73 -12.80 4.83
N ARG A 12 17.96 -12.88 3.75
CA ARG A 12 18.33 -12.19 2.51
C ARG A 12 18.17 -10.68 2.76
N ASN A 13 19.29 -9.95 2.69
CA ASN A 13 19.42 -8.49 2.72
C ASN A 13 19.19 -7.82 4.09
N ILE A 14 20.10 -8.04 5.04
CA ILE A 14 20.26 -7.13 6.20
C ILE A 14 20.74 -5.77 5.68
N HIS A 15 20.15 -4.68 6.19
CA HIS A 15 20.56 -3.34 5.79
C HIS A 15 22.01 -3.04 6.23
N PRO A 16 22.88 -2.47 5.36
CA PRO A 16 24.31 -2.27 5.67
C PRO A 16 24.58 -1.47 6.95
N ALA A 17 23.69 -0.55 7.32
CA ALA A 17 23.83 0.28 8.52
C ALA A 17 23.78 -0.52 9.84
N VAL A 18 23.18 -1.72 9.85
CA VAL A 18 23.03 -2.57 11.04
C VAL A 18 23.76 -3.91 10.91
N GLU A 19 24.18 -4.28 9.70
CA GLU A 19 24.84 -5.55 9.37
C GLU A 19 26.04 -5.85 10.30
N TRP A 20 26.82 -4.83 10.65
CA TRP A 20 27.98 -4.97 11.52
C TRP A 20 27.65 -5.61 12.87
N ARG A 21 26.47 -5.32 13.44
CA ARG A 21 26.04 -5.84 14.75
C ARG A 21 25.63 -7.31 14.64
N PHE A 22 25.01 -7.69 13.52
CA PHE A 22 24.69 -9.09 13.22
C PHE A 22 25.95 -9.91 12.99
N LEU A 23 26.93 -9.37 12.28
CA LEU A 23 28.23 -10.03 12.08
C LEU A 23 28.98 -10.22 13.41
N GLN A 24 28.96 -9.21 14.28
CA GLN A 24 29.54 -9.28 15.61
C GLN A 24 28.91 -10.39 16.46
N GLU A 25 27.58 -10.50 16.48
CA GLU A 25 26.89 -11.55 17.21
C GLU A 25 27.11 -12.95 16.61
N ALA A 26 27.18 -13.05 15.28
CA ALA A 26 27.54 -14.30 14.61
C ALA A 26 28.96 -14.75 15.01
N GLU A 27 29.91 -13.82 15.12
CA GLU A 27 31.29 -14.12 15.56
C GLU A 27 31.35 -14.58 17.02
N ARG A 28 30.62 -13.91 17.93
CA ARG A 28 30.53 -14.33 19.34
C ARG A 28 30.01 -15.75 19.50
N ARG A 29 28.94 -16.10 18.76
CA ARG A 29 28.40 -17.47 18.75
C ARG A 29 29.41 -18.49 18.22
N ARG A 30 30.24 -18.12 17.24
CA ARG A 30 31.32 -18.98 16.74
C ARG A 30 32.40 -19.25 17.80
N TRP A 31 32.60 -18.34 18.75
CA TRP A 31 33.48 -18.56 19.91
C TRP A 31 32.82 -19.32 21.07
N GLY A 32 31.58 -19.79 20.90
CA GLY A 32 30.87 -20.56 21.93
C GLY A 32 30.25 -19.71 23.04
N LEU A 33 30.14 -18.40 22.86
CA LEU A 33 29.45 -17.52 23.79
C LEU A 33 27.93 -17.71 23.71
N PRO A 34 27.19 -17.52 24.82
CA PRO A 34 25.73 -17.59 24.79
C PRO A 34 25.14 -16.52 23.86
N PRO A 35 23.99 -16.79 23.23
CA PRO A 35 23.35 -15.84 22.33
C PRO A 35 22.93 -14.56 23.08
N GLU A 36 23.29 -13.40 22.53
CA GLU A 36 22.78 -12.10 22.96
C GLU A 36 21.75 -11.57 21.98
N ILE A 37 20.80 -10.78 22.48
CA ILE A 37 19.80 -10.11 21.66
C ILE A 37 20.46 -8.90 21.02
N ILE A 38 20.32 -8.76 19.69
CA ILE A 38 20.74 -7.56 18.97
C ILE A 38 19.76 -6.44 19.32
N VAL A 39 20.25 -5.39 19.96
CA VAL A 39 19.47 -4.21 20.35
C VAL A 39 20.17 -2.95 19.86
N PHE A 40 19.39 -1.99 19.37
CA PHE A 40 19.81 -0.62 19.13
C PHE A 40 18.96 0.29 20.02
N GLU A 41 19.59 0.80 21.07
CA GLU A 41 18.94 1.66 22.06
C GLU A 41 18.93 3.12 21.59
N ASP A 42 17.95 3.88 22.08
CA ASP A 42 17.84 5.33 21.88
C ASP A 42 17.88 5.78 20.41
N VAL A 43 17.13 5.10 19.54
CA VAL A 43 17.01 5.47 18.12
C VAL A 43 15.78 6.34 17.86
N TYR A 44 15.90 7.30 16.97
CA TYR A 44 14.82 8.15 16.49
C TYR A 44 14.11 7.48 15.32
N PRO A 45 12.79 7.21 15.43
CA PRO A 45 12.00 6.69 14.33
C PRO A 45 11.48 7.81 13.43
N LEU A 46 11.61 7.63 12.12
CA LEU A 46 11.07 8.54 11.11
C LEU A 46 10.15 7.73 10.19
N TYR A 47 8.85 7.87 10.42
CA TYR A 47 7.81 7.13 9.70
C TYR A 47 7.12 7.96 8.62
N GLY A 48 6.78 7.32 7.51
CA GLY A 48 5.81 7.88 6.58
C GLY A 48 5.25 6.85 5.62
N ILE A 49 4.19 7.27 4.93
CA ILE A 49 3.48 6.46 3.94
C ILE A 49 3.10 7.28 2.72
N CYS A 50 3.07 6.60 1.58
CA CYS A 50 2.29 7.01 0.42
C CYS A 50 1.29 5.90 0.13
N ASP A 51 0.03 6.12 0.51
CA ASP A 51 -1.03 5.11 0.43
C ASP A 51 -1.97 5.38 -0.75
N ILE A 52 -2.51 4.32 -1.36
CA ILE A 52 -3.47 4.44 -2.46
C ILE A 52 -4.89 4.41 -1.89
N ARG A 53 -5.52 5.59 -1.89
CA ARG A 53 -6.86 5.77 -1.35
C ARG A 53 -7.88 4.95 -2.13
N GLY A 54 -8.53 4.03 -1.42
CA GLY A 54 -9.61 3.22 -1.98
C GLY A 54 -9.16 2.05 -2.85
N SER A 55 -7.87 1.65 -2.80
CA SER A 55 -7.34 0.51 -3.57
C SER A 55 -8.21 -0.74 -3.41
N SER A 56 -8.59 -1.09 -2.18
CA SER A 56 -9.40 -2.28 -1.90
C SER A 56 -10.82 -2.19 -2.49
N SER A 57 -11.43 -1.00 -2.44
CA SER A 57 -12.77 -0.79 -3.03
C SER A 57 -12.73 -0.90 -4.55
N GLU A 58 -11.69 -0.34 -5.17
CA GLU A 58 -11.49 -0.39 -6.62
C GLU A 58 -11.18 -1.82 -7.09
N ARG A 59 -10.35 -2.56 -6.36
CA ARG A 59 -10.10 -3.99 -6.60
C ARG A 59 -11.41 -4.78 -6.60
N ASN A 60 -12.26 -4.57 -5.61
CA ASN A 60 -13.57 -5.25 -5.53
C ASN A 60 -14.49 -4.88 -6.70
N ARG A 61 -14.45 -3.62 -7.16
CA ARG A 61 -15.22 -3.16 -8.33
C ARG A 61 -14.73 -3.81 -9.62
N ALA A 62 -13.42 -3.95 -9.80
CA ALA A 62 -12.83 -4.66 -10.93
C ALA A 62 -13.25 -6.14 -10.94
N ILE A 63 -13.17 -6.80 -9.78
CA ILE A 63 -13.65 -8.19 -9.58
C ILE A 63 -15.12 -8.33 -9.97
N GLN A 64 -15.98 -7.45 -9.48
CA GLN A 64 -17.41 -7.42 -9.79
C GLN A 64 -17.67 -7.28 -11.29
N THR A 65 -16.95 -6.35 -11.95
CA THR A 65 -17.12 -6.06 -13.38
C THR A 65 -16.79 -7.28 -14.24
N ASP A 66 -15.68 -7.95 -13.93
CA ASP A 66 -15.25 -9.14 -14.66
C ASP A 66 -16.22 -10.31 -14.44
N LEU A 67 -16.67 -10.55 -13.20
CA LEU A 67 -17.67 -11.58 -12.89
C LEU A 67 -18.99 -11.32 -13.62
N LEU A 68 -19.51 -10.09 -13.57
CA LEU A 68 -20.75 -9.73 -14.29
C LEU A 68 -20.59 -9.98 -15.80
N THR A 69 -19.45 -9.62 -16.37
CA THR A 69 -19.15 -9.89 -17.78
C THR A 69 -19.20 -11.38 -18.09
N GLN A 70 -18.58 -12.21 -17.24
CA GLN A 70 -18.57 -13.66 -17.40
C GLN A 70 -19.97 -14.28 -17.27
N PHE A 71 -20.76 -13.85 -16.29
CA PHE A 71 -22.15 -14.30 -16.13
C PHE A 71 -23.05 -13.88 -17.30
N CYS A 72 -22.88 -12.67 -17.84
CA CYS A 72 -23.61 -12.21 -19.03
C CYS A 72 -23.27 -13.03 -20.28
N LEU A 73 -22.00 -13.42 -20.46
CA LEU A 73 -21.59 -14.35 -21.52
C LEU A 73 -22.26 -15.72 -21.34
N GLY A 74 -22.28 -16.23 -20.10
CA GLY A 74 -22.97 -17.47 -19.75
C GLY A 74 -24.47 -17.41 -20.02
N LEU A 75 -25.12 -16.31 -19.64
CA LEU A 75 -26.54 -16.06 -19.89
C LEU A 75 -26.84 -16.06 -21.40
N THR A 76 -25.99 -15.42 -22.20
CA THR A 76 -26.13 -15.37 -23.67
C THR A 76 -26.12 -16.78 -24.27
N ILE A 77 -25.24 -17.67 -23.78
CA ILE A 77 -25.21 -19.08 -24.21
C ILE A 77 -26.54 -19.76 -23.91
N VAL A 78 -27.01 -19.67 -22.66
CA VAL A 78 -28.24 -20.35 -22.21
C VAL A 78 -29.47 -19.80 -22.94
N GLU A 79 -29.55 -18.48 -23.17
CA GLU A 79 -30.62 -17.86 -23.94
C GLU A 79 -30.64 -18.35 -25.39
N THR A 80 -29.47 -18.47 -26.02
CA THR A 80 -29.35 -19.01 -27.39
C THR A 80 -29.79 -20.47 -27.46
N VAL A 81 -29.45 -21.28 -26.45
CA VAL A 81 -29.92 -22.68 -26.34
C VAL A 81 -31.43 -22.74 -26.19
N CYS A 82 -32.02 -21.91 -25.31
CA CYS A 82 -33.46 -21.84 -25.08
C CYS A 82 -34.28 -21.46 -26.32
N GLN A 83 -33.68 -20.73 -27.27
CA GLN A 83 -34.33 -20.38 -28.53
C GLN A 83 -34.41 -21.56 -29.52
N ILE A 84 -33.46 -22.51 -29.43
CA ILE A 84 -33.37 -23.66 -30.33
C ILE A 84 -34.05 -24.89 -29.74
N LYS A 85 -33.94 -25.08 -28.42
CA LYS A 85 -34.44 -26.24 -27.68
C LYS A 85 -35.46 -25.80 -26.65
N ASP A 86 -36.64 -26.40 -26.70
CA ASP A 86 -37.63 -26.27 -25.64
C ASP A 86 -37.24 -27.17 -24.46
N SER A 87 -36.55 -26.59 -23.47
CA SER A 87 -36.05 -27.28 -22.29
C SER A 87 -36.38 -26.50 -21.02
N ALA A 88 -37.22 -27.11 -20.17
CA ALA A 88 -37.58 -26.54 -18.87
C ALA A 88 -36.35 -26.33 -17.97
N PHE A 89 -35.36 -27.22 -18.04
CA PHE A 89 -34.12 -27.09 -17.28
C PHE A 89 -33.29 -25.89 -17.73
N CYS A 90 -33.16 -25.64 -19.04
CA CYS A 90 -32.44 -24.46 -19.54
C CYS A 90 -33.12 -23.15 -19.10
N GLN A 91 -34.45 -23.14 -18.99
CA GLN A 91 -35.19 -21.99 -18.44
C GLN A 91 -34.89 -21.74 -16.96
N GLN A 92 -34.74 -22.80 -16.15
CA GLN A 92 -34.32 -22.66 -14.75
C GLN A 92 -32.88 -22.14 -14.65
N LEU A 93 -31.94 -22.72 -15.41
CA LEU A 93 -30.54 -22.26 -15.46
C LEU A 93 -30.44 -20.78 -15.86
N ARG A 94 -31.29 -20.32 -16.79
CA ARG A 94 -31.39 -18.91 -17.16
C ARG A 94 -31.82 -18.03 -15.97
N GLN A 95 -32.83 -18.45 -15.21
CA GLN A 95 -33.28 -17.71 -14.03
C GLN A 95 -32.20 -17.65 -12.96
N ASP A 96 -31.52 -18.76 -12.69
CA ASP A 96 -30.41 -18.79 -11.72
C ASP A 96 -29.31 -17.80 -12.11
N LEU A 97 -28.89 -17.78 -13.38
CA LEU A 97 -27.89 -16.81 -13.87
C LEU A 97 -28.35 -15.37 -13.71
N LEU A 98 -29.63 -15.06 -13.98
CA LEU A 98 -30.20 -13.72 -13.77
C LEU A 98 -30.23 -13.33 -12.29
N GLU A 99 -30.52 -14.28 -11.40
CA GLU A 99 -30.49 -14.05 -9.94
C GLU A 99 -29.06 -13.80 -9.46
N TYR A 100 -28.08 -14.56 -9.96
CA TYR A 100 -26.66 -14.32 -9.67
C TYR A 100 -26.21 -12.94 -10.16
N ILE A 101 -26.57 -12.53 -11.38
CA ILE A 101 -26.24 -11.20 -11.90
C ILE A 101 -26.78 -10.11 -10.97
N LYS A 102 -28.06 -10.18 -10.58
CA LYS A 102 -28.67 -9.22 -9.64
C LYS A 102 -27.98 -9.21 -8.28
N SER A 103 -27.60 -10.38 -7.76
CA SER A 103 -26.87 -10.51 -6.50
C SER A 103 -25.49 -9.84 -6.59
N LEU A 104 -24.76 -10.10 -7.68
CA LEU A 104 -23.45 -9.52 -7.95
C LEU A 104 -23.54 -8.00 -8.10
N GLU A 105 -24.58 -7.45 -8.73
CA GLU A 105 -24.81 -6.00 -8.83
C GLU A 105 -25.02 -5.34 -7.46
N ALA A 106 -25.66 -6.03 -6.52
CA ALA A 106 -25.99 -5.48 -5.20
C ALA A 106 -24.77 -5.37 -4.25
N LYS A 107 -23.91 -6.40 -4.20
CA LYS A 107 -22.67 -6.37 -3.40
C LYS A 107 -21.76 -7.56 -3.73
N VAL A 108 -20.46 -7.33 -3.82
CA VAL A 108 -19.45 -8.41 -3.91
C VAL A 108 -18.69 -8.51 -2.60
N SER A 109 -18.66 -9.71 -2.01
CA SER A 109 -17.68 -10.09 -0.99
C SER A 109 -16.66 -11.06 -1.58
N VAL A 110 -15.54 -11.28 -0.88
CA VAL A 110 -14.52 -12.26 -1.28
C VAL A 110 -15.12 -13.67 -1.38
N ASP A 111 -16.03 -14.02 -0.47
CA ASP A 111 -16.75 -15.30 -0.52
C ASP A 111 -17.68 -15.39 -1.74
N SER A 112 -18.20 -14.26 -2.23
CA SER A 112 -19.03 -14.22 -3.43
C SER A 112 -18.25 -14.60 -4.69
N GLU A 113 -16.97 -14.24 -4.79
CA GLU A 113 -16.15 -14.53 -5.97
C GLU A 113 -15.93 -16.03 -6.16
N ILE A 114 -15.46 -16.71 -5.11
CA ILE A 114 -15.21 -18.16 -5.15
C ILE A 114 -16.51 -18.89 -5.49
N THR A 115 -17.58 -18.54 -4.78
CA THR A 115 -18.91 -19.14 -4.98
C THR A 115 -19.41 -18.93 -6.42
N ALA A 116 -19.26 -17.72 -6.96
CA ALA A 116 -19.73 -17.39 -8.31
C ALA A 116 -18.94 -18.15 -9.40
N ARG A 117 -17.62 -18.27 -9.23
CA ARG A 117 -16.78 -19.04 -10.15
C ARG A 117 -17.11 -20.53 -10.12
N ASP A 118 -17.22 -21.09 -8.92
CA ASP A 118 -17.56 -22.51 -8.75
C ASP A 118 -18.96 -22.79 -9.31
N TYR A 119 -19.90 -21.86 -9.17
CA TYR A 119 -21.22 -21.98 -9.79
C TYR A 119 -21.12 -22.07 -11.32
N LEU A 120 -20.41 -21.15 -11.97
CA LEU A 120 -20.22 -21.18 -13.42
C LEU A 120 -19.58 -22.51 -13.84
N HIS A 121 -18.54 -22.96 -13.14
CA HIS A 121 -17.85 -24.19 -13.49
C HIS A 121 -18.76 -25.43 -13.36
N LEU A 122 -19.43 -25.58 -12.21
CA LEU A 122 -20.19 -26.78 -11.86
C LEU A 122 -21.61 -26.82 -12.45
N HIS A 123 -22.19 -25.67 -12.79
CA HIS A 123 -23.60 -25.58 -13.20
C HIS A 123 -23.81 -25.00 -14.59
N LEU A 124 -22.77 -24.46 -15.23
CA LEU A 124 -22.86 -23.93 -16.59
C LEU A 124 -21.84 -24.58 -17.54
N GLU A 125 -20.55 -24.50 -17.22
CA GLU A 125 -19.46 -24.92 -18.12
C GLU A 125 -19.47 -26.43 -18.39
N ILE A 126 -19.92 -27.25 -17.44
CA ILE A 126 -20.09 -28.70 -17.64
C ILE A 126 -21.02 -29.06 -18.81
N TYR A 127 -21.89 -28.15 -19.24
CA TYR A 127 -22.84 -28.37 -20.32
C TYR A 127 -22.36 -27.86 -21.68
N PHE A 128 -21.18 -27.23 -21.75
CA PHE A 128 -20.72 -26.59 -22.98
C PHE A 128 -20.57 -27.55 -24.16
N ASP A 129 -20.11 -28.78 -23.93
CA ASP A 129 -19.96 -29.75 -25.01
C ASP A 129 -21.32 -30.14 -25.62
N TYR A 130 -22.36 -30.29 -24.78
CA TYR A 130 -23.73 -30.50 -25.23
C TYR A 130 -24.32 -29.26 -25.94
N PHE A 131 -24.04 -28.06 -25.41
CA PHE A 131 -24.54 -26.81 -25.99
C PHE A 131 -23.97 -26.56 -27.39
N VAL A 132 -22.70 -26.88 -27.63
CA VAL A 132 -22.06 -26.76 -28.95
C VAL A 132 -22.76 -27.63 -30.01
N GLU A 133 -23.30 -28.80 -29.63
CA GLU A 133 -24.04 -29.68 -30.54
C GLU A 133 -25.45 -29.16 -30.88
N CYS A 134 -25.97 -28.19 -30.15
CA CYS A 134 -27.33 -27.68 -30.35
C CYS A 134 -27.47 -26.77 -31.58
N GLY A 135 -26.38 -26.16 -32.06
CA GLY A 135 -26.37 -25.37 -33.30
C GLY A 135 -25.21 -24.37 -33.39
N ASP A 136 -24.94 -23.87 -34.61
CA ASP A 136 -23.81 -22.98 -34.88
C ASP A 136 -23.86 -21.68 -34.06
N ALA A 137 -25.05 -21.10 -33.84
CA ALA A 137 -25.21 -19.90 -33.03
C ALA A 137 -24.76 -20.10 -31.57
N VAL A 138 -25.08 -21.25 -30.98
CA VAL A 138 -24.66 -21.60 -29.61
C VAL A 138 -23.17 -21.85 -29.57
N LYS A 139 -22.62 -22.54 -30.58
CA LYS A 139 -21.18 -22.75 -30.72
C LYS A 139 -20.42 -21.43 -30.72
N THR A 140 -20.87 -20.44 -31.50
CA THR A 140 -20.26 -19.10 -31.51
C THR A 140 -20.32 -18.42 -30.13
N ALA A 141 -21.44 -18.54 -29.40
CA ALA A 141 -21.56 -17.98 -28.06
C ALA A 141 -20.62 -18.67 -27.04
N VAL A 142 -20.49 -19.99 -27.11
CA VAL A 142 -19.56 -20.77 -26.27
C VAL A 142 -18.11 -20.42 -26.59
N GLU A 143 -17.76 -20.27 -27.88
CA GLU A 143 -16.43 -19.85 -28.31
C GLU A 143 -16.10 -18.43 -27.81
N ALA A 144 -17.05 -17.50 -27.83
CA ALA A 144 -16.88 -16.16 -27.27
C ALA A 144 -16.60 -16.18 -25.76
N TYR A 145 -17.33 -17.00 -25.00
CA TYR A 145 -17.07 -17.21 -23.57
C TYR A 145 -15.68 -17.79 -23.34
N ARG A 146 -15.33 -18.88 -24.05
CA ARG A 146 -14.02 -19.54 -23.92
C ARG A 146 -12.88 -18.58 -24.29
N ALA A 147 -13.05 -17.75 -25.31
CA ALA A 147 -12.08 -16.74 -25.69
C ALA A 147 -11.90 -15.66 -24.62
N ALA A 148 -13.00 -15.18 -24.01
CA ALA A 148 -12.93 -14.20 -22.92
C ALA A 148 -12.22 -14.74 -21.66
N CYS A 149 -12.31 -16.05 -21.42
CA CYS A 149 -11.61 -16.76 -20.34
C CYS A 149 -10.26 -17.36 -20.76
N SER A 150 -9.77 -17.06 -21.97
CA SER A 150 -8.50 -17.61 -22.50
C SER A 150 -7.29 -16.85 -21.96
N ASN A 151 -7.05 -16.97 -20.67
CA ASN A 151 -5.89 -16.43 -19.96
C ASN A 151 -5.47 -17.39 -18.83
N GLU A 152 -4.39 -17.05 -18.13
CA GLU A 152 -3.85 -17.86 -17.02
C GLU A 152 -4.80 -18.01 -15.83
N HIS A 153 -5.79 -17.13 -15.71
CA HIS A 153 -6.80 -17.16 -14.65
C HIS A 153 -8.06 -17.95 -15.02
N HIS A 154 -8.16 -18.44 -16.27
CA HIS A 154 -9.31 -19.19 -16.78
C HIS A 154 -10.67 -18.52 -16.49
N SER A 155 -10.70 -17.19 -16.49
CA SER A 155 -11.86 -16.35 -16.16
C SER A 155 -11.77 -15.02 -16.90
N VAL A 156 -12.85 -14.25 -16.95
CA VAL A 156 -12.75 -12.88 -17.49
C VAL A 156 -11.82 -12.07 -16.58
N TYR A 157 -10.80 -11.43 -17.15
CA TYR A 157 -9.76 -10.71 -16.41
C TYR A 157 -9.38 -9.42 -17.15
N GLN A 158 -10.35 -8.54 -17.43
CA GLN A 158 -10.10 -7.31 -18.17
C GLN A 158 -10.08 -6.09 -17.26
N ALA A 159 -11.06 -5.96 -16.38
CA ALA A 159 -11.12 -4.87 -15.42
C ALA A 159 -10.02 -5.02 -14.36
N ARG A 160 -9.76 -6.26 -13.90
CA ARG A 160 -8.66 -6.57 -12.97
C ARG A 160 -7.30 -6.28 -13.57
N ASP A 161 -7.05 -6.69 -14.81
CA ASP A 161 -5.79 -6.40 -15.51
C ASP A 161 -5.51 -4.89 -15.59
N ARG A 162 -6.51 -4.08 -15.95
CA ARG A 162 -6.39 -2.61 -15.93
C ARG A 162 -6.08 -2.07 -14.55
N TYR A 163 -6.74 -2.59 -13.52
CA TYR A 163 -6.48 -2.21 -12.13
C TYR A 163 -5.05 -2.56 -11.71
N ASP A 164 -4.58 -3.77 -12.01
CA ASP A 164 -3.25 -4.25 -11.64
C ASP A 164 -2.16 -3.48 -12.38
N GLN A 165 -2.34 -3.17 -13.67
CA GLN A 165 -1.43 -2.34 -14.44
C GLN A 165 -1.33 -0.92 -13.87
N MET A 166 -2.46 -0.30 -13.53
CA MET A 166 -2.48 1.01 -12.88
C MET A 166 -1.77 0.97 -11.51
N LEU A 167 -2.05 -0.04 -10.68
CA LEU A 167 -1.44 -0.22 -9.37
C LEU A 167 0.08 -0.39 -9.49
N HIS A 168 0.51 -1.25 -10.41
CA HIS A 168 1.92 -1.49 -10.69
C HIS A 168 2.63 -0.21 -11.14
N LYS A 169 2.02 0.57 -12.05
CA LYS A 169 2.58 1.83 -12.53
C LYS A 169 2.77 2.84 -11.39
N ILE A 170 1.77 3.03 -10.54
CA ILE A 170 1.86 3.92 -9.37
C ILE A 170 2.99 3.48 -8.44
N ASN A 171 3.00 2.20 -8.05
CA ASN A 171 4.00 1.67 -7.12
C ASN A 171 5.42 1.74 -7.67
N TYR A 172 5.61 1.44 -8.95
CA TYR A 172 6.90 1.56 -9.61
C TYR A 172 7.46 2.98 -9.52
N HIS A 173 6.63 3.99 -9.80
CA HIS A 173 7.04 5.39 -9.73
C HIS A 173 7.32 5.86 -8.30
N LEU A 174 6.52 5.43 -7.31
CA LEU A 174 6.76 5.73 -5.89
C LEU A 174 8.07 5.10 -5.41
N GLN A 175 8.29 3.81 -5.68
CA GLN A 175 9.49 3.08 -5.29
C GLN A 175 10.75 3.73 -5.87
N ASN A 176 10.79 3.98 -7.18
CA ASN A 176 11.93 4.62 -7.82
C ASN A 176 12.23 6.02 -7.27
N THR A 177 11.18 6.80 -6.98
CA THR A 177 11.34 8.13 -6.37
C THR A 177 11.96 7.97 -4.99
N TRP A 178 11.38 7.13 -4.13
CA TRP A 178 11.88 6.89 -2.78
C TRP A 178 13.32 6.35 -2.75
N GLU A 179 13.66 5.38 -3.59
CA GLU A 179 15.01 4.82 -3.69
C GLU A 179 16.07 5.87 -4.03
N LYS A 180 15.74 6.82 -4.92
CA LYS A 180 16.63 7.92 -5.26
C LYS A 180 16.89 8.82 -4.05
N TRP A 181 15.85 9.16 -3.30
CA TRP A 181 15.96 9.96 -2.07
C TRP A 181 16.72 9.21 -0.98
N GLN A 182 16.44 7.92 -0.79
CA GLN A 182 17.17 7.07 0.16
C GLN A 182 18.67 7.04 -0.12
N LYS A 183 19.07 6.89 -1.39
CA LYS A 183 20.50 6.97 -1.76
C LYS A 183 21.15 8.28 -1.35
N GLN A 184 20.43 9.41 -1.43
CA GLN A 184 20.91 10.73 -1.01
C GLN A 184 20.96 10.86 0.52
N MET A 185 19.90 10.43 1.21
CA MET A 185 19.81 10.43 2.67
C MET A 185 20.90 9.60 3.32
N GLN A 186 21.24 8.44 2.74
CA GLN A 186 22.31 7.57 3.24
C GLN A 186 23.71 8.23 3.17
N GLN A 187 23.91 9.24 2.31
CA GLN A 187 25.15 10.02 2.28
C GLN A 187 25.24 11.04 3.42
N ILE A 188 24.10 11.47 3.98
CA ILE A 188 24.07 12.39 5.13
C ILE A 188 24.57 11.65 6.36
N ILE A 189 23.97 10.49 6.63
CA ILE A 189 24.48 9.54 7.62
C ILE A 189 23.92 8.15 7.31
N PRO A 190 24.75 7.08 7.36
CA PRO A 190 24.26 5.72 7.31
C PRO A 190 23.24 5.45 8.43
N HIS A 191 22.03 5.06 8.05
CA HIS A 191 20.90 4.80 8.94
C HIS A 191 20.15 3.53 8.49
N HIS A 192 19.37 2.91 9.38
CA HIS A 192 18.53 1.77 9.01
C HIS A 192 17.24 2.28 8.37
N CYS A 193 16.80 1.66 7.27
CA CYS A 193 15.52 1.96 6.64
C CYS A 193 14.81 0.65 6.31
N ASP A 194 13.67 0.41 6.97
CA ASP A 194 12.70 -0.58 6.55
C ASP A 194 11.76 0.05 5.51
N PHE A 195 11.43 -0.72 4.49
CA PHE A 195 10.59 -0.29 3.38
C PHE A 195 9.68 -1.45 2.98
N GLU A 196 8.37 -1.20 2.96
CA GLU A 196 7.36 -2.15 2.55
C GLU A 196 6.56 -1.56 1.39
N ALA A 197 6.47 -2.30 0.28
CA ALA A 197 5.63 -1.96 -0.86
C ALA A 197 4.50 -2.98 -1.00
N THR A 198 3.26 -2.53 -0.83
CA THR A 198 2.05 -3.35 -0.99
C THR A 198 1.12 -2.66 -2.00
N ASP A 199 -0.02 -2.16 -1.55
CA ASP A 199 -0.86 -1.28 -2.37
C ASP A 199 -0.29 0.15 -2.42
N GLY A 200 0.58 0.53 -1.48
CA GLY A 200 1.34 1.77 -1.48
C GLY A 200 2.75 1.53 -0.94
N ILE A 201 3.43 2.59 -0.51
CA ILE A 201 4.75 2.50 0.14
C ILE A 201 4.68 2.94 1.61
N ASP A 202 5.29 2.15 2.49
CA ASP A 202 5.51 2.43 3.92
C ASP A 202 7.02 2.40 4.16
N HIS A 203 7.53 3.42 4.85
CA HIS A 203 8.93 3.45 5.25
C HIS A 203 9.07 3.77 6.74
N MET A 204 10.06 3.14 7.35
CA MET A 204 10.49 3.42 8.70
C MET A 204 12.01 3.54 8.74
N MET A 205 12.51 4.74 9.00
CA MET A 205 13.94 4.96 9.22
C MET A 205 14.26 5.01 10.70
N TYR A 206 15.39 4.43 11.09
CA TYR A 206 15.93 4.52 12.44
C TYR A 206 17.34 5.10 12.41
N LEU A 207 17.56 6.10 13.25
CA LEU A 207 18.82 6.82 13.37
C LEU A 207 19.15 7.07 14.83
N GLY A 208 20.42 6.91 15.19
CA GLY A 208 20.88 7.10 16.56
C GLY A 208 22.34 6.72 16.70
N LYS A 209 22.93 7.04 17.86
CA LYS A 209 24.33 6.72 18.14
C LYS A 209 24.59 5.21 18.17
N SER A 210 23.59 4.43 18.56
CA SER A 210 23.65 2.96 18.57
C SER A 210 23.76 2.37 17.17
N ILE A 211 23.20 3.01 16.14
CA ILE A 211 23.33 2.60 14.73
C ILE A 211 24.62 3.17 14.13
N ASN A 212 24.88 4.47 14.35
CA ASN A 212 26.06 5.14 13.82
C ASN A 212 26.69 6.07 14.88
N PRO A 213 27.94 5.82 15.32
CA PRO A 213 28.55 6.60 16.40
C PRO A 213 28.79 8.08 16.04
N LYS A 214 28.79 8.44 14.76
CA LYS A 214 28.93 9.84 14.29
C LYS A 214 27.60 10.61 14.31
N PHE A 215 26.50 9.96 14.71
CA PHE A 215 25.18 10.59 14.78
C PHE A 215 25.18 11.85 15.67
N SER A 216 24.43 12.85 15.22
CA SER A 216 24.24 14.12 15.91
C SER A 216 22.85 14.66 15.60
N GLN A 217 22.38 15.62 16.41
CA GLN A 217 21.08 16.25 16.22
C GLN A 217 20.94 16.93 14.85
N PHE A 218 22.04 17.45 14.30
CA PHE A 218 22.03 18.03 12.96
C PHE A 218 21.63 17.00 11.90
N HIS A 219 22.13 15.77 12.00
CA HIS A 219 21.75 14.69 11.07
C HIS A 219 20.26 14.34 11.18
N LEU A 220 19.69 14.33 12.40
CA LEU A 220 18.26 14.11 12.60
C LEU A 220 17.41 15.20 11.92
N CYS A 221 17.72 16.48 12.17
CA CYS A 221 17.00 17.58 11.54
C CYS A 221 17.14 17.56 10.01
N SER A 222 18.34 17.25 9.51
CA SER A 222 18.60 17.09 8.08
C SER A 222 17.74 15.99 7.46
N LEU A 223 17.74 14.79 8.05
CA LEU A 223 16.96 13.66 7.53
C LEU A 223 15.45 13.87 7.63
N ARG A 224 14.95 14.54 8.68
CA ARG A 224 13.52 14.93 8.78
C ARG A 224 13.12 15.86 7.64
N TYR A 225 13.97 16.84 7.33
CA TYR A 225 13.72 17.75 6.23
C TYR A 225 13.78 17.05 4.86
N GLU A 226 14.78 16.20 4.64
CA GLU A 226 14.87 15.39 3.43
C GLU A 226 13.67 14.45 3.29
N GLN A 227 13.17 13.87 4.39
CA GLN A 227 11.98 13.00 4.37
C GLN A 227 10.76 13.76 3.87
N LEU A 228 10.53 14.98 4.36
CA LEU A 228 9.46 15.85 3.89
C LEU A 228 9.59 16.14 2.39
N ARG A 229 10.80 16.46 1.91
CA ARG A 229 11.07 16.70 0.48
C ARG A 229 10.84 15.46 -0.37
N ALA A 230 11.30 14.30 0.08
CA ALA A 230 11.10 13.01 -0.58
C ALA A 230 9.61 12.69 -0.75
N ILE A 231 8.80 12.92 0.29
CA ILE A 231 7.37 12.69 0.25
C ILE A 231 6.64 13.70 -0.64
N CYS A 232 7.07 14.97 -0.65
CA CYS A 232 6.59 15.94 -1.63
C CYS A 232 6.93 15.54 -3.07
N ASP A 233 8.12 14.98 -3.31
CA ASP A 233 8.51 14.52 -4.64
C ASP A 233 7.72 13.28 -5.07
N CYS A 234 7.44 12.34 -4.16
CA CYS A 234 6.48 11.26 -4.41
C CYS A 234 5.11 11.80 -4.82
N ALA A 235 4.59 12.81 -4.11
CA ALA A 235 3.33 13.45 -4.47
C ALA A 235 3.37 14.11 -5.86
N ARG A 236 4.45 14.83 -6.19
CA ARG A 236 4.66 15.42 -7.52
C ARG A 236 4.71 14.36 -8.61
N THR A 237 5.42 13.26 -8.37
CA THR A 237 5.52 12.15 -9.33
C THR A 237 4.14 11.60 -9.66
N ILE A 238 3.27 11.41 -8.66
CA ILE A 238 1.90 10.94 -8.90
C ILE A 238 1.04 12.00 -9.60
N LEU A 239 1.17 13.27 -9.23
CA LEU A 239 0.43 14.36 -9.90
C LEU A 239 0.77 14.43 -11.39
N ARG A 240 2.06 14.31 -11.75
CA ARG A 240 2.50 14.24 -13.16
C ARG A 240 1.97 12.99 -13.86
N LEU A 241 2.10 11.84 -13.21
CA LEU A 241 1.62 10.57 -13.75
C LEU A 241 0.12 10.61 -14.08
N LYS A 242 -0.68 11.26 -13.23
CA LYS A 242 -2.11 11.49 -13.49
C LYS A 242 -2.37 12.45 -14.64
N ALA A 243 -1.56 13.51 -14.77
CA ALA A 243 -1.70 14.46 -15.86
C ALA A 243 -1.33 13.84 -17.23
N GLU A 244 -0.40 12.88 -17.25
CA GLU A 244 0.08 12.22 -18.46
C GLU A 244 -0.76 11.01 -18.88
N SER A 245 -1.57 10.44 -17.98
CA SER A 245 -2.21 9.13 -18.17
C SER A 245 -3.65 9.15 -17.65
N GLU A 246 -4.63 9.21 -18.56
CA GLU A 246 -6.06 9.15 -18.22
C GLU A 246 -6.46 7.85 -17.49
N GLU A 247 -5.69 6.78 -17.68
CA GLU A 247 -5.87 5.49 -17.00
C GLU A 247 -5.61 5.55 -15.49
N VAL A 248 -4.80 6.50 -15.01
CA VAL A 248 -4.40 6.58 -13.60
C VAL A 248 -5.43 7.39 -12.82
N THR A 249 -6.45 6.69 -12.33
CA THR A 249 -7.59 7.31 -11.63
C THR A 249 -7.42 7.32 -10.10
N LEU A 250 -6.73 6.33 -9.54
CA LEU A 250 -6.57 6.16 -8.10
C LEU A 250 -5.83 7.32 -7.42
N GLY A 251 -6.37 7.82 -6.31
CA GLY A 251 -5.75 8.88 -5.52
C GLY A 251 -4.64 8.33 -4.63
N VAL A 252 -3.47 8.97 -4.63
CA VAL A 252 -2.40 8.67 -3.66
C VAL A 252 -2.37 9.77 -2.61
N VAL A 253 -2.24 9.37 -1.36
CA VAL A 253 -2.18 10.28 -0.22
C VAL A 253 -0.87 10.10 0.53
N HIS A 254 -0.37 11.18 1.14
CA HIS A 254 0.96 11.21 1.72
C HIS A 254 0.90 11.65 3.18
N LEU A 255 1.52 10.87 4.06
CA LEU A 255 1.50 11.12 5.50
C LEU A 255 2.87 10.86 6.13
N ILE A 256 3.27 11.74 7.06
CA ILE A 256 4.39 11.54 7.98
C ILE A 256 3.84 11.58 9.40
N LEU A 257 4.22 10.60 10.23
CA LEU A 257 3.97 10.62 11.66
C LEU A 257 5.23 11.08 12.37
N VAL A 258 5.13 12.19 13.07
CA VAL A 258 6.24 12.75 13.83
C VAL A 258 6.33 12.07 15.18
N GLN A 259 7.54 11.67 15.54
CA GLN A 259 7.90 11.32 16.89
C GLN A 259 9.25 11.92 17.27
N ASN A 260 9.26 12.69 18.37
CA ASN A 260 10.49 13.25 18.93
C ASN A 260 11.19 12.33 19.95
N SER A 261 10.46 11.41 20.59
CA SER A 261 11.05 10.48 21.57
C SER A 261 11.81 9.33 20.90
N THR A 262 12.96 8.99 21.47
CA THR A 262 13.69 7.78 21.10
C THR A 262 12.94 6.52 21.51
N ILE A 263 13.24 5.42 20.82
CA ILE A 263 12.75 4.06 21.11
C ILE A 263 13.92 3.09 21.09
N ASP A 264 13.69 1.91 21.66
CA ASP A 264 14.63 0.80 21.59
C ASP A 264 14.11 -0.23 20.58
N ILE A 265 14.93 -0.58 19.59
CA ILE A 265 14.60 -1.62 18.62
C ILE A 265 15.47 -2.86 18.86
N TYR A 266 14.90 -4.05 18.70
CA TYR A 266 15.62 -5.29 18.88
C TYR A 266 15.27 -6.34 17.83
N HIS A 267 16.24 -7.19 17.50
CA HIS A 267 16.02 -8.29 16.58
C HIS A 267 15.32 -9.44 17.30
N ASN A 268 14.11 -9.77 16.84
CA ASN A 268 13.35 -10.89 17.33
C ASN A 268 13.52 -12.10 16.39
N GLU A 269 14.29 -13.10 16.81
CA GLU A 269 14.55 -14.32 16.02
C GLU A 269 13.29 -15.15 15.73
N SER A 270 12.16 -14.87 16.40
CA SER A 270 10.89 -15.58 16.21
C SER A 270 9.94 -14.91 15.21
N THR A 271 10.29 -13.73 14.70
CA THR A 271 9.46 -12.98 13.74
C THR A 271 10.16 -12.80 12.40
N GLU A 272 9.38 -12.66 11.33
CA GLU A 272 9.92 -12.34 10.00
C GLU A 272 10.43 -10.90 9.89
N ARG A 273 9.98 -10.00 10.77
CA ARG A 273 10.49 -8.62 10.85
C ARG A 273 11.90 -8.59 11.42
N LEU A 274 12.74 -7.74 10.82
CA LEU A 274 14.12 -7.57 11.28
C LEU A 274 14.17 -6.94 12.67
N PHE A 275 13.30 -5.98 12.97
CA PHE A 275 13.22 -5.34 14.29
C PHE A 275 11.79 -5.29 14.82
N ASP A 276 11.68 -5.46 16.13
CA ASP A 276 10.50 -5.19 16.94
C ASP A 276 10.84 -4.11 17.98
N VAL A 277 9.83 -3.49 18.59
CA VAL A 277 10.02 -2.34 19.49
C VAL A 277 9.83 -2.73 20.96
N LYS A 278 10.62 -2.15 21.87
CA LYS A 278 10.70 -2.58 23.27
C LYS A 278 10.14 -1.53 24.24
N GLY A 279 8.88 -1.69 24.65
CA GLY A 279 8.33 -0.96 25.79
C GLY A 279 6.89 -0.49 25.59
N SER A 280 6.24 -0.01 26.67
CA SER A 280 4.82 0.40 26.61
C SER A 280 4.58 1.69 25.83
N ARG A 281 5.53 2.63 25.83
CA ARG A 281 5.47 3.85 25.01
C ARG A 281 5.65 3.55 23.53
N ASP A 282 6.54 2.64 23.23
CA ASP A 282 6.87 2.19 21.89
C ASP A 282 5.69 1.47 21.22
N ILE A 283 4.94 0.70 22.02
CA ILE A 283 3.68 0.08 21.58
C ILE A 283 2.64 1.14 21.18
N ARG A 284 2.61 2.31 21.85
CA ARG A 284 1.68 3.39 21.47
C ARG A 284 1.98 3.90 20.06
N TYR A 285 3.25 4.09 19.73
CA TYR A 285 3.66 4.53 18.40
C TYR A 285 3.26 3.52 17.33
N GLU A 286 3.51 2.23 17.56
CA GLU A 286 3.08 1.15 16.64
C GLU A 286 1.55 1.08 16.49
N ILE A 287 0.78 1.37 17.55
CA ILE A 287 -0.68 1.45 17.46
C ILE A 287 -1.12 2.63 16.59
N VAL A 288 -0.49 3.80 16.71
CA VAL A 288 -0.79 4.97 15.86
C VAL A 288 -0.46 4.65 14.41
N LYS A 289 0.75 4.14 14.15
CA LYS A 289 1.24 3.76 12.82
C LYS A 289 0.20 2.93 12.06
N LYS A 290 -0.35 1.90 12.70
CA LYS A 290 -1.33 0.96 12.11
C LYS A 290 -2.73 1.54 11.85
N ARG A 291 -3.02 2.74 12.33
CA ARG A 291 -4.39 3.30 12.33
C ARG A 291 -4.47 4.72 11.77
N ILE A 292 -3.35 5.42 11.61
CA ILE A 292 -3.36 6.84 11.28
C ILE A 292 -3.66 7.10 9.80
N ASP A 293 -3.39 6.14 8.91
CA ASP A 293 -3.89 6.13 7.52
C ASP A 293 -5.42 6.28 7.48
N LYS A 294 -6.07 5.61 8.44
CA LYS A 294 -7.45 5.66 8.98
C LYS A 294 -8.04 7.01 9.28
N GLY A 295 -7.16 7.93 9.68
CA GLY A 295 -7.49 9.07 10.51
C GLY A 295 -8.49 10.00 9.86
N VAL A 296 -9.45 10.47 10.64
CA VAL A 296 -10.40 11.50 10.25
C VAL A 296 -10.24 12.71 11.14
N ASP A 297 -10.52 13.87 10.59
CA ASP A 297 -10.56 15.12 11.32
C ASP A 297 -11.79 15.12 12.26
N GLN A 298 -11.57 15.52 13.50
CA GLN A 298 -12.60 15.58 14.53
C GLN A 298 -13.74 16.53 14.16
N GLU A 299 -13.45 17.64 13.47
CA GLU A 299 -14.42 18.66 13.11
C GLU A 299 -15.15 18.33 11.80
N THR A 300 -14.40 18.15 10.70
CA THR A 300 -14.99 17.93 9.37
C THR A 300 -15.47 16.51 9.12
N LYS A 301 -15.00 15.53 9.92
CA LYS A 301 -15.20 14.09 9.71
C LYS A 301 -14.64 13.56 8.38
N GLU A 302 -13.87 14.37 7.67
CA GLU A 302 -13.16 13.96 6.47
C GLU A 302 -11.83 13.28 6.83
N ARG A 303 -11.26 12.53 5.88
CA ARG A 303 -9.91 11.99 6.04
C ARG A 303 -8.91 13.12 6.25
N ILE A 304 -8.00 12.94 7.21
CA ILE A 304 -6.92 13.91 7.46
C ILE A 304 -5.98 13.98 6.25
N THR A 305 -5.80 12.85 5.56
CA THR A 305 -5.01 12.75 4.33
C THR A 305 -5.87 13.06 3.10
N GLN A 306 -5.30 13.82 2.15
CA GLN A 306 -5.98 14.19 0.90
C GLN A 306 -5.03 14.03 -0.29
N PRO A 307 -5.53 13.62 -1.48
CA PRO A 307 -4.69 13.51 -2.67
C PRO A 307 -4.03 14.84 -3.03
N GLY A 308 -2.76 14.79 -3.43
CA GLY A 308 -1.98 15.98 -3.77
C GLY A 308 -1.57 16.84 -2.56
N MET A 309 -1.79 16.37 -1.33
CA MET A 309 -1.34 17.06 -0.11
C MET A 309 -0.30 16.24 0.65
N LEU A 310 0.64 16.94 1.27
CA LEU A 310 1.49 16.40 2.32
C LEU A 310 0.75 16.55 3.65
N THR A 311 0.56 15.46 4.39
CA THR A 311 -0.01 15.48 5.74
C THR A 311 1.06 15.14 6.77
N VAL A 312 1.17 15.94 7.83
CA VAL A 312 2.07 15.68 8.96
C VAL A 312 1.22 15.56 10.22
N VAL A 313 1.35 14.43 10.91
CA VAL A 313 0.65 14.15 12.18
C VAL A 313 1.65 14.22 13.33
N TYR A 314 1.28 14.90 14.40
CA TYR A 314 2.13 15.14 15.55
C TYR A 314 1.32 15.11 16.86
N SER A 315 2.02 15.01 17.98
CA SER A 315 1.40 14.82 19.30
C SER A 315 1.70 15.94 20.29
N THR A 316 2.80 16.69 20.08
CA THR A 316 3.27 17.74 20.99
C THR A 316 3.50 19.07 20.29
N ASP A 317 3.47 20.17 21.05
CA ASP A 317 3.77 21.50 20.52
C ASP A 317 5.24 21.64 20.11
N GLU A 318 6.15 20.93 20.77
CA GLU A 318 7.58 20.89 20.45
C GLU A 318 7.83 20.28 19.07
N GLU A 319 7.15 19.17 18.76
CA GLU A 319 7.16 18.57 17.42
C GLU A 319 6.66 19.56 16.37
N TRP A 320 5.58 20.29 16.67
CA TRP A 320 5.04 21.28 15.74
C TRP A 320 5.99 22.46 15.51
N GLN A 321 6.63 22.99 16.55
CA GLN A 321 7.55 24.11 16.40
C GLN A 321 8.70 23.78 15.44
N GLU A 322 9.26 22.57 15.53
CA GLU A 322 10.28 22.09 14.60
C GLU A 322 9.72 21.94 13.18
N TYR A 323 8.58 21.27 13.01
CA TYR A 323 8.02 21.05 11.68
C TYR A 323 7.50 22.33 11.03
N GLN A 324 7.00 23.30 11.79
CA GLN A 324 6.62 24.61 11.28
C GLN A 324 7.80 25.31 10.59
N GLN A 325 9.01 25.15 11.12
CA GLN A 325 10.23 25.64 10.47
C GLN A 325 10.49 24.91 9.15
N TYR A 326 10.29 23.59 9.08
CA TYR A 326 10.42 22.83 7.84
C TYR A 326 9.35 23.20 6.80
N PHE A 327 8.09 23.38 7.18
CA PHE A 327 7.03 23.86 6.28
C PHE A 327 7.38 25.21 5.67
N ARG A 328 7.94 26.14 6.45
CA ARG A 328 8.45 27.41 5.92
C ARG A 328 9.56 27.23 4.88
N TYR A 329 10.42 26.22 5.03
CA TYR A 329 11.45 25.91 4.03
C TYR A 329 10.84 25.31 2.76
N LEU A 330 9.88 24.39 2.92
CA LEU A 330 9.14 23.81 1.80
C LEU A 330 8.43 24.89 0.97
N VAL A 331 7.79 25.87 1.61
CA VAL A 331 7.16 27.02 0.93
C VAL A 331 8.20 27.85 0.16
N ARG A 332 9.35 28.18 0.79
CA ARG A 332 10.43 28.96 0.15
C ARG A 332 11.02 28.27 -1.07
N GLU A 333 11.14 26.95 -1.02
CA GLU A 333 11.61 26.11 -2.11
C GLU A 333 10.51 25.80 -3.15
N GLY A 334 9.26 26.20 -2.87
CA GLY A 334 8.12 25.98 -3.76
C GLY A 334 7.67 24.52 -3.83
N TRP A 335 7.88 23.72 -2.77
CA TRP A 335 7.33 22.36 -2.67
C TRP A 335 5.83 22.35 -2.35
N VAL A 336 5.39 23.28 -1.50
CA VAL A 336 4.00 23.36 -1.02
C VAL A 336 3.48 24.80 -1.03
N GLU A 337 2.16 24.96 -1.05
CA GLU A 337 1.50 26.27 -0.94
C GLU A 337 1.70 26.91 0.45
N ASP A 338 1.70 28.24 0.52
CA ASP A 338 1.72 29.03 1.76
C ASP A 338 0.32 29.11 2.42
N LYS A 339 -0.42 28.01 2.35
CA LYS A 339 -1.72 27.82 3.01
C LYS A 339 -1.76 26.43 3.59
N PHE A 340 -1.97 26.38 4.91
CA PHE A 340 -2.02 25.14 5.67
C PHE A 340 -3.41 24.92 6.23
N GLU A 341 -3.83 23.66 6.23
CA GLU A 341 -5.03 23.20 6.92
C GLU A 341 -4.58 22.38 8.13
N SER A 342 -5.11 22.67 9.31
CA SER A 342 -4.74 21.98 10.54
C SER A 342 -5.95 21.67 11.39
N GLY A 343 -5.91 20.57 12.14
CA GLY A 343 -7.01 20.15 12.99
C GLY A 343 -6.61 19.09 14.00
N LEU A 344 -7.61 18.55 14.68
CA LEU A 344 -7.48 17.43 15.62
C LEU A 344 -7.85 16.14 14.93
N VAL A 345 -7.06 15.09 15.15
CA VAL A 345 -7.43 13.75 14.68
C VAL A 345 -8.46 13.18 15.65
N GLU A 346 -9.55 12.62 15.14
CA GLU A 346 -10.54 11.92 15.94
C GLU A 346 -9.87 10.79 16.77
N PRO A 347 -10.26 10.61 18.05
CA PRO A 347 -9.62 9.61 18.90
C PRO A 347 -9.60 8.21 18.28
N LEU A 348 -8.40 7.64 18.19
CA LEU A 348 -8.18 6.27 17.76
C LEU A 348 -8.20 5.36 18.99
N GLN A 349 -8.47 4.07 18.82
CA GLN A 349 -8.49 3.13 19.95
C GLN A 349 -7.12 3.11 20.64
N GLY A 350 -7.09 3.52 21.92
CA GLY A 350 -5.87 3.59 22.72
C GLY A 350 -4.99 4.83 22.47
N VAL A 351 -5.39 5.75 21.58
CA VAL A 351 -4.64 6.98 21.30
C VAL A 351 -5.56 8.18 21.08
N SER A 352 -5.32 9.25 21.84
CA SER A 352 -6.01 10.53 21.69
C SER A 352 -5.01 11.70 21.70
N GLY A 353 -5.48 12.87 21.26
CA GLY A 353 -4.72 14.13 21.31
C GLY A 353 -3.78 14.38 20.14
N LEU A 354 -3.87 13.58 19.07
CA LEU A 354 -3.09 13.81 17.85
C LEU A 354 -3.64 15.03 17.09
N ARG A 355 -2.72 15.80 16.51
CA ARG A 355 -3.01 16.92 15.63
C ARG A 355 -2.45 16.62 14.25
N PHE A 356 -3.03 17.22 13.24
CA PHE A 356 -2.50 17.15 11.88
C PHE A 356 -2.38 18.55 11.29
N VAL A 357 -1.45 18.66 10.34
CA VAL A 357 -1.34 19.78 9.42
C VAL A 357 -1.12 19.22 8.03
N ARG A 358 -1.78 19.80 7.03
CA ARG A 358 -1.60 19.43 5.64
C ARG A 358 -1.41 20.67 4.77
N ALA A 359 -0.59 20.50 3.74
CA ALA A 359 -0.33 21.52 2.73
C ALA A 359 -0.44 20.91 1.34
N LYS A 360 -0.99 21.67 0.40
CA LYS A 360 -1.04 21.27 -1.00
C LYS A 360 0.35 21.28 -1.60
N VAL A 361 0.72 20.18 -2.25
CA VAL A 361 2.00 20.05 -2.97
C VAL A 361 1.86 20.73 -4.33
N LEU A 362 2.83 21.58 -4.66
CA LEU A 362 2.87 22.32 -5.92
C LEU A 362 3.63 21.53 -6.99
N LEU A 363 3.17 21.55 -8.24
CA LEU A 363 4.01 21.14 -9.36
C LEU A 363 5.11 22.20 -9.61
N PRO A 364 6.29 21.83 -10.15
CA PRO A 364 7.36 22.82 -10.41
C PRO A 364 6.93 23.99 -11.28
N GLU A 365 6.01 23.75 -12.23
CA GLU A 365 5.47 24.78 -13.14
C GLU A 365 4.60 25.81 -12.39
N GLU A 366 3.86 25.36 -11.37
CA GLU A 366 3.01 26.21 -10.52
C GLU A 366 3.86 27.07 -9.57
N ALA A 367 5.00 26.55 -9.09
CA ALA A 367 5.89 27.26 -8.17
C ALA A 367 6.51 28.55 -8.77
N THR A 368 6.57 28.65 -10.10
CA THR A 368 7.04 29.84 -10.82
C THR A 368 6.00 30.93 -10.99
N SER A 369 4.70 30.61 -10.90
CA SER A 369 3.62 31.59 -11.08
C SER A 369 3.29 32.38 -9.80
N THR A 370 3.81 31.96 -8.65
CA THR A 370 3.53 32.54 -7.33
C THR A 370 4.62 33.49 -6.83
N LYS A 371 5.65 33.74 -7.64
CA LYS A 371 6.67 34.79 -7.45
C LYS A 371 6.39 35.95 -8.37
#